data_AF-A0A1Y2ABI7-F1
#
_entry.id   AF-A0A1Y2ABI7-F1
#
_cell.length_a   1.000
_cell.length_b   1.000
_cell.length_c   1.000
_cell.angle_alpha   90.00
_cell.angle_beta   90.00
_cell.angle_gamma   90.00
#
_symmetry.space_group_name_H-M   'P 1'
#
loop_
_entity.id
_entity.type
_entity.pdbx_description
1 polymer ?
#
loop_
_entity_poly.entity_id
_entity_poly.type
_entity_poly.pdbx_seq_one_letter_code
_entity_poly.pdbx_strand_id
1 'polypeptide(L)'
;MSFRSAFVAATAFLASANAHIIMAKPVPYSVDKIDSSPISASQFPCKSQNGFTVSTMNSMAVGEKQTVSFKGTAVHGGGSCQLSVTTDTEPNANSKFKVIMSIEGGCPGVSDKTNEYDFTLPASIPNGKATFAWTWFSKLSGAPELYMNCAPIEVTGGASDSSKFDELPDLFVANINNGCLSPPNKAVQFPNPGAQAQMGNTNDLAPPTGNCGATGNTPPAVSSAVGGSPSAAPPTAPPAAGTGAPTIPTAPAAGGGATCTQNGAVVCNGANQFGLCNNGNVVWQDVAAGTTCSNGTIQKRAAVFHRNLRGRHPHPRVVVPGKEFSSSN
;
A
#
# COMPACT_ATOMS: atom_id res chain seq x y z
N MET A 1 10.47 52.41 -46.22
CA MET A 1 11.05 51.83 -44.99
C MET A 1 10.43 52.54 -43.81
N SER A 2 9.71 51.85 -42.93
CA SER A 2 9.88 51.93 -41.47
C SER A 2 8.71 51.23 -40.77
N PHE A 3 9.09 50.46 -39.77
CA PHE A 3 8.41 49.31 -39.19
C PHE A 3 7.16 49.67 -38.37
N ARG A 4 6.07 48.93 -38.57
CA ARG A 4 4.97 48.85 -37.61
C ARG A 4 5.36 47.84 -36.53
N SER A 5 5.72 48.33 -35.34
CA SER A 5 5.99 47.50 -34.17
C SER A 5 4.72 46.81 -33.69
N ALA A 6 4.59 45.52 -33.98
CA ALA A 6 3.59 44.68 -33.34
C ALA A 6 4.15 44.22 -31.98
N PHE A 7 3.62 44.78 -30.89
CA PHE A 7 3.82 44.22 -29.55
C PHE A 7 3.03 42.91 -29.45
N VAL A 8 3.72 41.78 -29.54
CA VAL A 8 3.17 40.48 -29.19
C VAL A 8 3.28 40.33 -27.67
N ALA A 9 2.18 40.56 -26.96
CA ALA A 9 2.09 40.21 -25.54
C ALA A 9 1.99 38.68 -25.43
N ALA A 10 3.12 38.03 -25.14
CA ALA A 10 3.14 36.61 -24.80
C ALA A 10 2.63 36.43 -23.35
N THR A 11 1.34 36.17 -23.19
CA THR A 11 0.78 35.68 -21.94
C THR A 11 1.31 34.26 -21.68
N ALA A 12 2.30 34.15 -20.80
CA ALA A 12 2.73 32.86 -20.28
C ALA A 12 1.59 32.27 -19.44
N PHE A 13 0.86 31.30 -20.01
CA PHE A 13 0.03 30.40 -19.24
C PHE A 13 0.95 29.56 -18.36
N LEU A 14 1.16 29.99 -17.12
CA LEU A 14 1.69 29.15 -16.06
C LEU A 14 0.68 28.03 -15.81
N ALA A 15 0.87 26.89 -16.48
CA ALA A 15 0.19 25.67 -16.11
C ALA A 15 0.58 25.36 -14.67
N SER A 16 -0.36 25.53 -13.73
CA SER A 16 -0.20 25.09 -12.35
C SER A 16 -0.18 23.57 -12.35
N ALA A 17 0.98 22.98 -12.59
CA ALA A 17 1.20 21.57 -12.33
C ALA A 17 0.99 21.37 -10.82
N ASN A 18 -0.02 20.60 -10.42
CA ASN A 18 -0.12 20.06 -9.08
C ASN A 18 1.03 19.07 -8.92
N ALA A 19 2.21 19.60 -8.61
CA ALA A 19 3.43 18.82 -8.55
C ALA A 19 3.42 17.87 -7.36
N HIS A 20 2.48 17.92 -6.43
CA HIS A 20 2.54 17.15 -5.19
C HIS A 20 1.42 16.11 -5.07
N ILE A 21 1.50 15.29 -4.02
CA ILE A 21 0.67 14.10 -3.86
C ILE A 21 -0.54 14.38 -2.95
N ILE A 22 -1.70 13.86 -3.34
CA ILE A 22 -2.94 13.84 -2.58
C ILE A 22 -3.40 12.40 -2.44
N MET A 23 -3.92 12.03 -1.28
CA MET A 23 -4.61 10.76 -1.05
C MET A 23 -5.89 10.68 -1.89
N ALA A 24 -6.00 9.65 -2.71
CA ALA A 24 -7.16 9.37 -3.55
C ALA A 24 -8.12 8.37 -2.90
N LYS A 25 -7.57 7.37 -2.19
CA LYS A 25 -8.33 6.41 -1.39
C LYS A 25 -7.66 6.23 -0.02
N PRO A 26 -8.41 6.19 1.09
CA PRO A 26 -9.83 6.55 1.20
C PRO A 26 -10.14 7.97 0.72
N VAL A 27 -11.39 8.24 0.31
CA VAL A 27 -11.81 9.55 -0.21
C VAL A 27 -11.68 10.59 0.91
N PRO A 28 -10.85 11.64 0.76
CA PRO A 28 -10.63 12.62 1.81
C PRO A 28 -11.85 13.45 2.19
N TYR A 29 -11.79 14.14 3.33
CA TYR A 29 -12.67 15.27 3.62
C TYR A 29 -12.44 16.42 2.62
N SER A 30 -13.48 17.22 2.39
CA SER A 30 -13.40 18.52 1.68
C SER A 30 -12.65 18.41 0.35
N VAL A 31 -13.00 17.40 -0.45
CA VAL A 31 -12.33 17.06 -1.72
C VAL A 31 -12.30 18.20 -2.74
N ASP A 32 -13.20 19.16 -2.62
CA ASP A 32 -13.28 20.39 -3.43
C ASP A 32 -12.27 21.46 -3.03
N LYS A 33 -11.70 21.37 -1.82
CA LYS A 33 -10.78 22.36 -1.24
C LYS A 33 -9.37 21.83 -0.98
N ILE A 34 -9.17 20.52 -1.09
CA ILE A 34 -7.88 19.90 -0.80
C ILE A 34 -6.85 20.26 -1.89
N ASP A 35 -5.72 20.80 -1.46
CA ASP A 35 -4.56 21.05 -2.31
C ASP A 35 -3.44 20.04 -2.04
N SER A 36 -2.47 19.98 -2.94
CA SER A 36 -1.37 19.01 -2.89
C SER A 36 -0.17 19.45 -2.04
N SER A 37 -0.15 20.67 -1.52
CA SER A 37 0.99 21.24 -0.78
C SER A 37 1.22 20.54 0.56
N PRO A 38 2.45 20.57 1.12
CA PRO A 38 2.68 20.18 2.49
C PRO A 38 1.88 21.06 3.47
N ILE A 39 1.70 20.56 4.69
CA ILE A 39 0.97 21.22 5.77
C ILE A 39 1.91 22.09 6.61
N SER A 40 1.43 23.24 7.09
CA SER A 40 2.10 24.04 8.11
C SER A 40 1.59 23.72 9.52
N ALA A 41 2.25 24.27 10.54
CA ALA A 41 1.81 24.17 11.94
C ALA A 41 0.35 24.63 12.15
N SER A 42 -0.05 25.72 11.49
CA SER A 42 -1.40 26.29 11.63
C SER A 42 -2.48 25.51 10.88
N GLN A 43 -2.08 24.66 9.93
CA GLN A 43 -2.98 23.82 9.17
C GLN A 43 -3.14 22.44 9.81
N PHE A 44 -2.24 22.06 10.73
CA PHE A 44 -2.28 20.77 11.43
C PHE A 44 -3.43 20.71 12.45
N PRO A 45 -4.17 19.58 12.54
CA PRO A 45 -4.13 18.42 11.64
C PRO A 45 -5.02 18.59 10.41
N CYS A 46 -4.86 17.69 9.42
CA CYS A 46 -5.83 17.47 8.34
C CYS A 46 -6.11 18.64 7.38
N LYS A 47 -5.31 19.72 7.40
CA LYS A 47 -5.66 21.00 6.72
C LYS A 47 -7.04 21.50 7.19
N SER A 48 -7.25 21.47 8.50
CA SER A 48 -8.54 21.73 9.17
C SER A 48 -9.21 23.05 8.77
N GLN A 49 -8.46 24.06 8.29
CA GLN A 49 -9.02 25.30 7.74
C GLN A 49 -9.95 25.08 6.54
N ASN A 50 -9.85 23.92 5.86
CA ASN A 50 -10.74 23.56 4.76
C ASN A 50 -12.11 23.04 5.25
N GLY A 51 -12.23 22.72 6.54
CA GLY A 51 -13.38 22.04 7.15
C GLY A 51 -13.39 20.53 6.91
N PHE A 52 -14.39 19.85 7.47
CA PHE A 52 -14.54 18.39 7.43
C PHE A 52 -15.79 17.95 6.65
N THR A 53 -16.00 18.52 5.45
CA THR A 53 -17.14 18.14 4.60
C THR A 53 -16.99 16.70 4.11
N VAL A 54 -17.99 15.86 4.37
CA VAL A 54 -18.03 14.46 3.92
C VAL A 54 -18.66 14.37 2.54
N SER A 55 -17.87 14.13 1.50
CA SER A 55 -18.39 13.77 0.17
C SER A 55 -18.69 12.27 0.05
N THR A 56 -17.96 11.43 0.77
CA THR A 56 -18.10 9.97 0.77
C THR A 56 -17.63 9.44 2.11
N MET A 57 -18.47 8.69 2.83
CA MET A 57 -18.06 7.97 4.02
C MET A 57 -17.38 6.66 3.60
N ASN A 58 -16.14 6.43 4.02
CA ASN A 58 -15.39 5.24 3.64
C ASN A 58 -15.66 4.12 4.65
N SER A 59 -16.51 3.15 4.29
CA SER A 59 -16.75 1.98 5.14
C SER A 59 -15.52 1.08 5.20
N MET A 60 -15.07 0.74 6.41
CA MET A 60 -13.90 -0.11 6.63
C MET A 60 -14.20 -1.13 7.73
N ALA A 61 -14.26 -2.40 7.39
CA ALA A 61 -14.35 -3.46 8.39
C ALA A 61 -12.96 -3.81 8.92
N VAL A 62 -12.87 -4.04 10.23
CA VAL A 62 -11.68 -4.56 10.90
C VAL A 62 -11.26 -5.90 10.32
N GLY A 63 -9.96 -6.08 10.12
CA GLY A 63 -9.38 -7.29 9.53
C GLY A 63 -9.57 -7.45 8.02
N GLU A 64 -10.47 -6.69 7.39
CA GLU A 64 -10.60 -6.69 5.94
C GLU A 64 -9.48 -5.89 5.27
N LYS A 65 -9.07 -6.36 4.10
CA LYS A 65 -8.06 -5.70 3.30
C LYS A 65 -8.59 -4.40 2.71
N GLN A 66 -7.98 -3.30 3.13
CA GLN A 66 -8.21 -1.95 2.63
C GLN A 66 -7.02 -1.54 1.76
N THR A 67 -7.20 -0.49 0.94
CA THR A 67 -6.14 0.04 0.08
C THR A 67 -6.06 1.55 0.23
N VAL A 68 -4.85 2.06 0.46
CA VAL A 68 -4.54 3.49 0.32
C VAL A 68 -3.93 3.74 -1.06
N SER A 69 -4.42 4.74 -1.77
CA SER A 69 -3.91 5.15 -3.08
C SER A 69 -3.81 6.65 -3.20
N PHE A 70 -3.04 7.13 -4.18
CA PHE A 70 -2.66 8.53 -4.30
C PHE A 70 -2.80 9.04 -5.73
N LYS A 71 -2.88 10.36 -5.87
CA LYS A 71 -2.85 11.10 -7.14
C LYS A 71 -1.88 12.27 -7.02
N GLY A 72 -1.23 12.63 -8.12
CA GLY A 72 -0.21 13.69 -8.15
C GLY A 72 1.00 13.26 -8.97
N THR A 73 2.01 14.11 -9.10
CA THR A 73 3.10 13.88 -10.06
C THR A 73 4.53 13.90 -9.48
N ALA A 74 4.82 14.60 -8.38
CA ALA A 74 6.13 14.52 -7.72
C ALA A 74 6.05 13.73 -6.42
N VAL A 75 6.55 12.51 -6.50
CA VAL A 75 6.70 11.61 -5.35
C VAL A 75 7.97 11.89 -4.54
N HIS A 76 8.77 12.89 -4.92
CA HIS A 76 9.99 13.33 -4.21
C HIS A 76 10.96 12.19 -3.85
N GLY A 77 11.14 11.23 -4.75
CA GLY A 77 11.96 10.04 -4.51
C GLY A 77 11.44 9.14 -3.38
N GLY A 78 10.16 9.27 -3.03
CA GLY A 78 9.49 8.60 -1.93
C GLY A 78 9.69 9.33 -0.61
N GLY A 79 10.06 8.55 0.40
CA GLY A 79 10.04 8.95 1.79
C GLY A 79 9.35 7.89 2.63
N SER A 80 8.82 8.29 3.77
CA SER A 80 8.09 7.38 4.67
C SER A 80 6.70 7.94 4.97
N CYS A 81 5.74 7.04 5.16
CA CYS A 81 4.36 7.38 5.47
C CYS A 81 3.89 6.68 6.74
N GLN A 82 2.95 7.30 7.44
CA GLN A 82 2.12 6.60 8.42
C GLN A 82 0.65 6.69 8.05
N LEU A 83 -0.04 5.58 8.21
CA LEU A 83 -1.49 5.49 8.24
C LEU A 83 -1.90 5.48 9.71
N SER A 84 -2.82 6.36 10.08
CA SER A 84 -3.27 6.50 11.46
C SER A 84 -4.77 6.74 11.52
N VAL A 85 -5.35 6.51 12.70
CA VAL A 85 -6.77 6.74 12.97
C VAL A 85 -6.91 7.59 14.22
N THR A 86 -7.86 8.51 14.23
CA THR A 86 -8.41 9.13 15.44
C THR A 86 -9.90 8.86 15.50
N THR A 87 -10.47 8.68 16.70
CA THR A 87 -11.92 8.55 16.88
C THR A 87 -12.66 9.88 16.69
N ASP A 88 -11.94 10.99 16.60
CA ASP A 88 -12.53 12.30 16.33
C ASP A 88 -12.98 12.40 14.87
N THR A 89 -14.23 12.79 14.63
CA THR A 89 -14.77 13.04 13.29
C THR A 89 -14.33 14.41 12.74
N GLU A 90 -13.96 15.34 13.61
CA GLU A 90 -13.45 16.66 13.25
C GLU A 90 -12.16 16.94 14.06
N PRO A 91 -11.02 16.35 13.65
CA PRO A 91 -9.80 16.43 14.43
C PRO A 91 -9.28 17.87 14.60
N ASN A 92 -8.73 18.14 15.78
CA ASN A 92 -8.07 19.39 16.12
C ASN A 92 -6.66 19.12 16.69
N ALA A 93 -5.97 20.17 17.15
CA ALA A 93 -4.60 20.06 17.65
C ALA A 93 -4.42 19.10 18.84
N ASN A 94 -5.49 18.77 19.58
CA ASN A 94 -5.47 17.84 20.71
C ASN A 94 -5.90 16.40 20.34
N SER A 95 -6.30 16.17 19.10
CA SER A 95 -6.74 14.85 18.63
C SER A 95 -5.59 13.85 18.66
N LYS A 96 -5.89 12.65 19.15
CA LYS A 96 -4.93 11.55 19.26
C LYS A 96 -5.01 10.67 18.02
N PHE A 97 -4.07 10.85 17.11
CA PHE A 97 -3.90 9.96 15.97
C PHE A 97 -3.03 8.78 16.37
N LYS A 98 -3.58 7.57 16.17
CA LYS A 98 -2.95 6.30 16.51
C LYS A 98 -2.49 5.58 15.26
N VAL A 99 -1.21 5.21 15.22
CA VAL A 99 -0.58 4.56 14.07
C VAL A 99 -1.13 3.15 13.90
N ILE A 100 -1.61 2.85 12.70
CA ILE A 100 -2.13 1.53 12.33
C ILE A 100 -1.22 0.83 11.31
N MET A 101 -0.44 1.59 10.54
CA MET A 101 0.58 1.07 9.64
C MET A 101 1.65 2.13 9.37
N SER A 102 2.92 1.73 9.35
CA SER A 102 4.03 2.55 8.85
C SER A 102 4.60 1.95 7.57
N ILE A 103 4.92 2.81 6.60
CA ILE A 103 5.60 2.44 5.36
C ILE A 103 6.92 3.21 5.33
N GLU A 104 8.02 2.51 5.60
CA GLU A 104 9.33 3.10 5.76
C GLU A 104 10.15 2.97 4.48
N GLY A 105 10.23 4.06 3.71
CA GLY A 105 10.91 4.09 2.42
C GLY A 105 9.96 3.88 1.24
N GLY A 106 10.23 4.59 0.14
CA GLY A 106 9.52 4.44 -1.13
C GLY A 106 8.04 4.82 -1.14
N CYS A 107 7.47 5.39 -0.06
CA CYS A 107 6.11 5.91 -0.02
C CYS A 107 6.08 7.41 -0.35
N PRO A 108 5.08 7.91 -1.10
CA PRO A 108 3.95 7.23 -1.74
C PRO A 108 4.32 6.53 -3.06
N GLY A 109 5.59 6.60 -3.46
CA GLY A 109 6.11 5.91 -4.62
C GLY A 109 7.51 6.40 -4.98
N VAL A 110 8.06 5.92 -6.08
CA VAL A 110 9.39 6.29 -6.59
C VAL A 110 9.32 6.50 -8.10
N SER A 111 10.30 7.22 -8.65
CA SER A 111 10.40 7.47 -10.10
C SER A 111 9.13 8.08 -10.70
N ASP A 112 8.59 9.10 -10.04
CA ASP A 112 7.41 9.90 -10.44
C ASP A 112 6.12 9.10 -10.62
N LYS A 113 6.03 7.93 -9.96
CA LYS A 113 4.84 7.09 -9.93
C LYS A 113 4.42 6.80 -8.50
N THR A 114 3.12 6.96 -8.23
CA THR A 114 2.51 6.54 -6.98
C THR A 114 2.30 5.03 -6.98
N ASN A 115 2.50 4.41 -5.81
CA ASN A 115 2.13 3.04 -5.53
C ASN A 115 0.83 3.01 -4.71
N GLU A 116 0.14 1.87 -4.73
CA GLU A 116 -0.92 1.57 -3.77
C GLU A 116 -0.37 0.69 -2.66
N TYR A 117 -0.94 0.83 -1.47
CA TYR A 117 -0.54 0.02 -0.31
C TYR A 117 -1.79 -0.60 0.31
N ASP A 118 -1.74 -1.91 0.48
CA ASP A 118 -2.78 -2.63 1.20
C ASP A 118 -2.52 -2.53 2.71
N PHE A 119 -3.58 -2.34 3.49
CA PHE A 119 -3.55 -2.31 4.94
C PHE A 119 -4.79 -3.00 5.50
N THR A 120 -4.79 -3.27 6.81
CA THR A 120 -5.98 -3.73 7.52
C THR A 120 -6.18 -2.85 8.74
N LEU A 121 -7.44 -2.65 9.14
CA LEU A 121 -7.72 -2.01 10.43
C LEU A 121 -7.52 -3.06 11.55
N PRO A 122 -6.65 -2.80 12.55
CA PRO A 122 -6.48 -3.70 13.68
C PRO A 122 -7.75 -3.76 14.54
N ALA A 123 -7.96 -4.90 15.20
CA ALA A 123 -9.12 -5.12 16.07
C ALA A 123 -9.18 -4.20 17.29
N SER A 124 -8.09 -3.49 17.60
CA SER A 124 -8.06 -2.47 18.65
C SER A 124 -8.86 -1.22 18.33
N ILE A 125 -9.22 -0.96 17.07
CA ILE A 125 -9.94 0.26 16.69
C ILE A 125 -11.42 0.15 17.10
N PRO A 126 -12.00 1.14 17.77
CA PRO A 126 -13.41 1.12 18.15
C PRO A 126 -14.35 1.17 16.94
N ASN A 127 -15.53 0.57 17.07
CA ASN A 127 -16.60 0.73 16.07
C ASN A 127 -17.10 2.18 16.01
N GLY A 128 -17.57 2.60 14.84
CA GLY A 128 -18.24 3.88 14.61
C GLY A 128 -17.49 4.81 13.65
N LYS A 129 -17.93 6.07 13.61
CA LYS A 129 -17.32 7.08 12.75
C LYS A 129 -15.99 7.54 13.36
N ALA A 130 -15.00 7.66 12.51
CA ALA A 130 -13.64 8.05 12.87
C ALA A 130 -12.99 8.80 11.71
N THR A 131 -11.76 9.27 11.91
CA THR A 131 -10.95 9.88 10.85
C THR A 131 -9.69 9.05 10.60
N PHE A 132 -9.51 8.62 9.37
CA PHE A 132 -8.25 8.08 8.86
C PHE A 132 -7.34 9.22 8.42
N ALA A 133 -6.05 9.11 8.69
CA ALA A 133 -5.05 10.06 8.23
C ALA A 133 -3.87 9.33 7.56
N TRP A 134 -3.56 9.76 6.34
CA TRP A 134 -2.29 9.52 5.68
C TRP A 134 -1.36 10.68 5.97
N THR A 135 -0.15 10.38 6.46
CA THR A 135 0.95 11.33 6.54
C THR A 135 2.12 10.86 5.69
N TRP A 136 2.87 11.81 5.14
CA TRP A 136 4.07 11.53 4.35
C TRP A 136 5.15 12.56 4.61
N PHE A 137 6.36 12.06 4.87
CA PHE A 137 7.59 12.85 4.96
C PHE A 137 8.35 12.68 3.65
N SER A 138 8.33 13.69 2.79
CA SER A 138 8.98 13.66 1.49
C SER A 138 10.51 13.66 1.63
N LYS A 139 11.18 12.88 0.79
CA LYS A 139 12.63 12.68 0.86
C LYS A 139 13.42 13.77 0.13
N LEU A 140 13.02 14.11 -1.10
CA LEU A 140 13.81 14.93 -2.05
C LEU A 140 13.08 16.22 -2.49
N SER A 141 12.33 16.86 -1.60
CA SER A 141 11.60 18.11 -1.89
C SER A 141 12.45 19.38 -1.73
N GLY A 142 13.69 19.26 -1.24
CA GLY A 142 14.59 20.40 -0.99
C GLY A 142 14.45 21.04 0.39
N ALA A 143 13.37 20.75 1.13
CA ALA A 143 13.19 21.12 2.52
C ALA A 143 12.44 20.01 3.28
N PRO A 144 12.59 19.88 4.61
CA PRO A 144 11.76 18.97 5.38
C PRO A 144 10.28 19.37 5.29
N GLU A 145 9.44 18.46 4.80
CA GLU A 145 8.01 18.69 4.62
C GLU A 145 7.19 17.59 5.28
N LEU A 146 5.97 17.93 5.69
CA LEU A 146 4.94 16.98 6.12
C LEU A 146 3.73 17.14 5.22
N TYR A 147 3.27 16.07 4.60
CA TYR A 147 1.99 15.99 3.92
C TYR A 147 1.01 15.28 4.84
N MET A 148 -0.23 15.75 4.89
CA MET A 148 -1.29 15.10 5.66
C MET A 148 -2.63 15.25 4.95
N ASN A 149 -3.29 14.14 4.65
CA ASN A 149 -4.68 14.14 4.19
C ASN A 149 -5.51 13.22 5.09
N CYS A 150 -6.74 13.65 5.39
CA CYS A 150 -7.63 12.93 6.27
C CYS A 150 -8.93 12.56 5.55
N ALA A 151 -9.48 11.41 5.88
CA ALA A 151 -10.71 10.88 5.31
C ALA A 151 -11.69 10.44 6.41
N PRO A 152 -13.00 10.68 6.22
CA PRO A 152 -14.03 10.12 7.07
C PRO A 152 -14.10 8.61 6.86
N ILE A 153 -14.03 7.85 7.94
CA ILE A 153 -14.22 6.40 7.91
C ILE A 153 -15.37 5.98 8.83
N GLU A 154 -16.01 4.87 8.49
CA GLU A 154 -16.96 4.18 9.36
C GLU A 154 -16.47 2.77 9.62
N VAL A 155 -16.06 2.52 10.87
CA VAL A 155 -15.43 1.28 11.31
C VAL A 155 -16.47 0.29 11.79
N THR A 156 -16.40 -0.94 11.30
CA THR A 156 -17.23 -2.07 11.75
C THR A 156 -16.37 -3.27 12.16
N GLY A 157 -16.90 -4.12 13.05
CA GLY A 157 -16.20 -5.29 13.57
C GLY A 157 -15.04 -4.98 14.53
N GLY A 158 -14.97 -3.74 15.02
CA GLY A 158 -13.92 -3.26 15.92
C GLY A 158 -14.18 -3.49 17.41
N ALA A 159 -13.35 -2.86 18.23
CA ALA A 159 -13.45 -2.90 19.69
C ALA A 159 -14.72 -2.20 20.21
N SER A 160 -15.13 -2.58 21.42
CA SER A 160 -16.22 -1.93 22.16
C SER A 160 -15.78 -0.71 22.98
N ASP A 161 -14.48 -0.51 23.16
CA ASP A 161 -13.88 0.56 23.95
C ASP A 161 -12.52 0.98 23.37
N SER A 162 -11.93 2.05 23.92
CA SER A 162 -10.68 2.63 23.44
C SER A 162 -9.41 2.07 24.09
N SER A 163 -9.48 1.14 25.05
CA SER A 163 -8.31 0.76 25.87
C SER A 163 -7.13 0.27 25.02
N LYS A 164 -7.40 -0.61 24.05
CA LYS A 164 -6.40 -1.13 23.11
C LYS A 164 -6.05 -0.16 21.98
N PHE A 165 -6.96 0.75 21.66
CA PHE A 165 -6.68 1.84 20.74
C PHE A 165 -5.68 2.83 21.33
N ASP A 166 -5.84 3.16 22.61
CA ASP A 166 -5.00 4.11 23.34
C ASP A 166 -3.57 3.59 23.55
N GLU A 167 -3.38 2.27 23.55
CA GLU A 167 -2.08 1.58 23.58
C GLU A 167 -1.31 1.67 22.24
N LEU A 168 -1.97 2.00 21.13
CA LEU A 168 -1.28 2.15 19.84
C LEU A 168 -0.32 3.36 19.88
N PRO A 169 0.79 3.33 19.11
CA PRO A 169 1.69 4.46 19.03
C PRO A 169 0.99 5.72 18.54
N ASP A 170 1.37 6.86 19.11
CA ASP A 170 0.93 8.14 18.57
C ASP A 170 1.61 8.42 17.22
N LEU A 171 0.89 9.12 16.34
CA LEU A 171 1.36 9.59 15.05
C LEU A 171 2.66 10.39 15.21
N PHE A 172 3.66 10.06 14.40
CA PHE A 172 4.89 10.84 14.31
C PHE A 172 4.62 12.17 13.60
N VAL A 173 4.97 13.28 14.25
CA VAL A 173 4.78 14.63 13.72
C VAL A 173 6.11 15.38 13.73
N ALA A 174 6.53 15.87 12.55
CA ALA A 174 7.74 16.64 12.35
C ALA A 174 7.52 17.69 11.26
N ASN A 175 8.53 18.52 11.00
CA ASN A 175 8.56 19.47 9.88
C ASN A 175 7.48 20.57 9.91
N ILE A 176 6.90 20.82 11.09
CA ILE A 176 5.88 21.86 11.30
C ILE A 176 6.29 22.84 12.40
N ASN A 177 7.58 23.21 12.45
CA ASN A 177 8.15 24.11 13.46
C ASN A 177 7.97 23.64 14.92
N ASN A 178 7.94 22.32 15.13
CA ASN A 178 7.80 21.70 16.46
C ASN A 178 9.16 21.26 17.06
N GLY A 179 10.27 21.65 16.46
CA GLY A 179 11.62 21.25 16.91
C GLY A 179 12.02 19.82 16.53
N CYS A 180 11.21 19.11 15.74
CA CYS A 180 11.53 17.80 15.18
C CYS A 180 11.62 17.89 13.65
N LEU A 181 12.67 17.28 13.07
CA LEU A 181 12.94 17.30 11.64
C LEU A 181 13.13 15.88 11.09
N SER A 182 12.55 15.61 9.93
CA SER A 182 12.90 14.44 9.12
C SER A 182 14.35 14.52 8.65
N PRO A 183 15.03 13.38 8.43
CA PRO A 183 16.41 13.40 7.94
C PRO A 183 16.45 13.93 6.49
N PRO A 184 17.45 14.75 6.15
CA PRO A 184 17.56 15.30 4.79
C PRO A 184 17.91 14.21 3.78
N ASN A 185 17.22 14.19 2.64
CA ASN A 185 17.47 13.26 1.53
C ASN A 185 17.41 11.76 1.90
N LYS A 186 16.74 11.41 2.99
CA LYS A 186 16.58 10.06 3.51
C LYS A 186 15.12 9.82 3.87
N ALA A 187 14.69 8.56 3.80
CA ALA A 187 13.38 8.18 4.31
C ALA A 187 13.41 8.16 5.85
N VAL A 188 12.34 8.65 6.50
CA VAL A 188 12.26 8.65 7.97
C VAL A 188 12.16 7.21 8.46
N GLN A 189 13.05 6.83 9.38
CA GLN A 189 12.86 5.70 10.27
C GLN A 189 12.03 6.17 11.45
N PHE A 190 10.79 5.71 11.56
CA PHE A 190 9.91 6.17 12.62
C PHE A 190 10.40 5.67 13.97
N PRO A 191 10.46 6.52 15.02
CA PRO A 191 10.80 6.08 16.37
C PRO A 191 9.86 4.97 16.87
N ASN A 192 8.57 5.07 16.55
CA ASN A 192 7.52 4.13 16.94
C ASN A 192 6.67 3.74 15.71
N PRO A 193 7.12 2.79 14.88
CA PRO A 193 6.41 2.44 13.65
C PRO A 193 5.12 1.64 13.89
N GLY A 194 4.91 1.14 15.12
CA GLY A 194 3.81 0.25 15.47
C GLY A 194 4.03 -1.20 15.05
N ALA A 195 3.04 -2.04 15.30
CA ALA A 195 3.13 -3.48 15.04
C ALA A 195 3.04 -3.84 13.54
N GLN A 196 2.54 -2.94 12.70
CA GLN A 196 2.44 -3.12 11.26
C GLN A 196 3.39 -2.14 10.57
N ALA A 197 4.57 -2.61 10.24
CA ALA A 197 5.59 -1.83 9.55
C ALA A 197 5.98 -2.55 8.25
N GLN A 198 5.80 -1.87 7.12
CA GLN A 198 6.28 -2.31 5.83
C GLN A 198 7.58 -1.58 5.51
N MET A 199 8.63 -2.34 5.20
CA MET A 199 9.86 -1.77 4.66
C MET A 199 9.70 -1.54 3.15
N GLY A 200 10.03 -0.33 2.71
CA GLY A 200 10.17 0.02 1.32
C GLY A 200 11.46 -0.50 0.71
N ASN A 201 11.69 -0.16 -0.56
CA ASN A 201 12.82 -0.64 -1.36
C ASN A 201 13.93 0.42 -1.58
N THR A 202 13.88 1.53 -0.86
CA THR A 202 14.82 2.65 -1.04
C THR A 202 16.13 2.49 -0.25
N ASN A 203 16.17 1.59 0.75
CA ASN A 203 17.36 1.22 1.54
C ASN A 203 18.14 2.42 2.11
N ASP A 204 17.43 3.45 2.55
CA ASP A 204 17.99 4.75 2.91
C ASP A 204 17.31 5.36 4.15
N LEU A 205 16.84 4.50 5.05
CA LEU A 205 16.24 4.92 6.29
C LEU A 205 17.25 5.62 7.21
N ALA A 206 16.80 6.67 7.86
CA ALA A 206 17.56 7.36 8.90
C ALA A 206 16.62 7.87 10.00
N PRO A 207 17.08 7.92 11.25
CA PRO A 207 16.27 8.47 12.34
C PRO A 207 16.02 9.97 12.14
N PRO A 208 14.91 10.50 12.64
CA PRO A 208 14.68 11.94 12.66
C PRO A 208 15.63 12.63 13.64
N THR A 209 15.72 13.96 13.55
CA THR A 209 16.64 14.78 14.34
C THR A 209 15.90 15.86 15.12
N GLY A 210 16.42 16.24 16.29
CA GLY A 210 15.79 17.21 17.18
C GLY A 210 14.88 16.56 18.23
N ASN A 211 13.88 17.31 18.69
CA ASN A 211 12.99 16.92 19.78
C ASN A 211 11.81 16.08 19.26
N CYS A 212 12.11 14.88 18.77
CA CYS A 212 11.18 14.02 18.05
C CYS A 212 10.36 13.06 18.92
N GLY A 213 10.20 13.38 20.20
CA GLY A 213 9.61 12.47 21.19
C GLY A 213 10.52 11.28 21.48
N ALA A 214 10.19 10.53 22.54
CA ALA A 214 10.95 9.34 22.89
C ALA A 214 10.72 8.22 21.85
N THR A 215 11.82 7.55 21.48
CA THR A 215 11.85 6.17 20.99
C THR A 215 11.18 5.29 22.05
N GLY A 216 9.86 5.15 21.99
CA GLY A 216 8.99 4.68 23.05
C GLY A 216 8.47 3.29 22.73
N ASN A 217 9.15 2.30 23.32
CA ASN A 217 8.77 0.90 23.42
C ASN A 217 8.48 0.22 22.08
N THR A 218 9.54 -0.27 21.42
CA THR A 218 9.43 -1.50 20.64
C THR A 218 8.59 -2.52 21.43
N PRO A 219 7.42 -2.95 20.93
CA PRO A 219 6.81 -4.17 21.46
C PRO A 219 7.87 -5.27 21.37
N PRO A 220 7.99 -6.16 22.37
CA PRO A 220 8.90 -7.29 22.25
C PRO A 220 8.59 -8.02 20.94
N ALA A 221 9.64 -8.38 20.21
CA ALA A 221 9.51 -9.28 19.07
C ALA A 221 8.64 -10.46 19.51
N VAL A 222 7.53 -10.68 18.81
CA VAL A 222 6.64 -11.81 19.08
C VAL A 222 7.42 -13.10 18.82
N SER A 223 7.97 -13.65 19.90
CA SER A 223 8.27 -15.07 20.02
C SER A 223 6.92 -15.76 20.16
N SER A 224 6.59 -16.64 19.20
CA SER A 224 5.45 -17.53 19.28
C SER A 224 5.57 -18.43 20.52
N ALA A 225 4.87 -18.07 21.60
CA ALA A 225 4.66 -18.95 22.73
C ALA A 225 3.41 -19.79 22.49
N VAL A 226 3.63 -21.09 22.43
CA VAL A 226 2.65 -22.16 22.48
C VAL A 226 1.92 -22.20 23.83
N GLY A 227 0.63 -22.55 23.81
CA GLY A 227 -0.03 -23.28 24.92
C GLY A 227 -1.05 -22.51 25.75
N GLY A 228 -2.34 -22.82 25.55
CA GLY A 228 -3.43 -22.45 26.45
C GLY A 228 -4.81 -22.74 25.88
N SER A 229 -5.20 -24.01 25.74
CA SER A 229 -6.55 -24.42 25.34
C SER A 229 -7.61 -23.97 26.35
N PRO A 230 -8.75 -23.39 25.92
CA PRO A 230 -9.96 -23.36 26.73
C PRO A 230 -10.67 -24.72 26.67
N SER A 231 -11.05 -25.24 27.84
CA SER A 231 -11.86 -26.45 28.01
C SER A 231 -13.26 -26.24 27.40
N ALA A 232 -13.63 -27.07 26.42
CA ALA A 232 -14.97 -27.07 25.82
C ALA A 232 -15.95 -27.89 26.67
N ALA A 233 -17.16 -27.37 26.86
CA ALA A 233 -18.31 -28.03 27.46
C ALA A 233 -18.80 -29.22 26.61
N PRO A 234 -19.51 -30.21 27.19
CA PRO A 234 -19.93 -31.41 26.47
C PRO A 234 -21.12 -31.11 25.53
N PRO A 235 -21.15 -31.66 24.30
CA PRO A 235 -22.29 -31.47 23.40
C PRO A 235 -23.39 -32.51 23.65
N THR A 236 -24.63 -32.02 23.69
CA THR A 236 -25.88 -32.78 23.66
C THR A 236 -26.12 -33.34 22.25
N ALA A 237 -26.56 -34.59 22.14
CA ALA A 237 -26.81 -35.30 20.88
C ALA A 237 -28.10 -34.86 20.17
N PRO A 238 -28.12 -34.84 18.82
CA PRO A 238 -29.34 -35.02 18.03
C PRO A 238 -29.33 -36.32 17.20
N PRO A 239 -30.50 -36.83 16.74
CA PRO A 239 -30.68 -38.19 16.27
C PRO A 239 -30.31 -38.40 14.79
N ALA A 240 -30.14 -39.67 14.45
CA ALA A 240 -29.77 -40.20 13.13
C ALA A 240 -30.90 -40.17 12.09
N ALA A 241 -30.54 -39.96 10.81
CA ALA A 241 -30.84 -40.82 9.66
C ALA A 241 -30.57 -40.10 8.33
N GLY A 242 -30.01 -40.81 7.34
CA GLY A 242 -30.02 -40.37 5.94
C GLY A 242 -28.74 -40.69 5.16
N THR A 243 -28.73 -41.85 4.51
CA THR A 243 -27.73 -42.37 3.58
C THR A 243 -27.51 -41.49 2.34
N GLY A 244 -26.24 -41.24 1.99
CA GLY A 244 -25.84 -40.76 0.66
C GLY A 244 -24.38 -40.30 0.60
N ALA A 245 -23.47 -41.16 0.16
CA ALA A 245 -22.08 -40.81 -0.14
C ALA A 245 -21.98 -40.10 -1.51
N PRO A 246 -21.10 -39.09 -1.64
CA PRO A 246 -20.02 -39.22 -2.61
C PRO A 246 -18.65 -38.81 -2.05
N THR A 247 -17.63 -39.41 -2.66
CA THR A 247 -16.20 -39.35 -2.33
C THR A 247 -15.54 -38.00 -2.62
N ILE A 248 -14.77 -37.47 -1.67
CA ILE A 248 -13.86 -36.31 -1.84
C ILE A 248 -12.40 -36.82 -1.82
N PRO A 249 -11.50 -36.34 -2.69
CA PRO A 249 -10.12 -36.83 -2.79
C PRO A 249 -9.23 -36.44 -1.59
N THR A 250 -8.32 -37.33 -1.28
CA THR A 250 -7.28 -37.28 -0.25
C THR A 250 -6.33 -36.08 -0.42
N ALA A 251 -6.12 -35.31 0.66
CA ALA A 251 -5.05 -34.31 0.74
C ALA A 251 -3.68 -35.01 0.86
N PRO A 252 -2.64 -34.61 0.11
CA PRO A 252 -1.31 -35.17 0.27
C PRO A 252 -0.61 -34.68 1.55
N ALA A 253 0.20 -35.58 2.10
CA ALA A 253 0.94 -35.48 3.34
C ALA A 253 2.02 -34.37 3.35
N ALA A 254 2.26 -33.84 4.55
CA ALA A 254 3.43 -33.03 4.89
C ALA A 254 4.72 -33.80 4.56
N GLY A 255 5.55 -33.23 3.68
CA GLY A 255 6.80 -33.84 3.23
C GLY A 255 7.99 -32.89 3.30
N GLY A 256 8.99 -33.28 4.10
CA GLY A 256 10.42 -33.03 3.85
C GLY A 256 10.95 -31.62 4.14
N GLY A 257 11.31 -31.37 5.41
CA GLY A 257 12.09 -30.19 5.80
C GLY A 257 13.49 -30.23 5.18
N ALA A 258 13.69 -29.45 4.12
CA ALA A 258 15.02 -29.15 3.59
C ALA A 258 15.58 -27.92 4.32
N THR A 259 16.89 -27.91 4.54
CA THR A 259 17.59 -26.80 5.20
C THR A 259 18.18 -25.83 4.18
N CYS A 260 18.29 -24.56 4.54
CA CYS A 260 18.77 -23.50 3.65
C CYS A 260 19.54 -22.42 4.41
N THR A 261 20.56 -21.83 3.78
CA THR A 261 21.50 -20.92 4.49
C THR A 261 21.16 -19.44 4.33
N GLN A 262 20.50 -19.06 3.23
CA GLN A 262 20.21 -17.66 2.91
C GLN A 262 18.71 -17.39 3.06
N ASN A 263 18.38 -16.62 4.09
CA ASN A 263 17.00 -16.24 4.36
C ASN A 263 16.40 -15.45 3.18
N GLY A 264 15.18 -15.82 2.77
CA GLY A 264 14.50 -15.23 1.61
C GLY A 264 14.91 -15.81 0.25
N ALA A 265 15.86 -16.74 0.18
CA ALA A 265 16.23 -17.39 -1.09
C ALA A 265 15.11 -18.34 -1.57
N VAL A 266 14.87 -18.35 -2.88
CA VAL A 266 14.04 -19.36 -3.55
C VAL A 266 14.91 -20.60 -3.81
N VAL A 267 14.50 -21.74 -3.29
CA VAL A 267 15.13 -23.04 -3.51
C VAL A 267 14.25 -23.83 -4.48
N CYS A 268 14.84 -24.49 -5.47
CA CYS A 268 14.08 -25.33 -6.40
C CYS A 268 14.17 -26.81 -6.00
N ASN A 269 13.03 -27.50 -5.92
CA ASN A 269 12.96 -28.96 -5.80
C ASN A 269 12.39 -29.53 -7.11
N GLY A 270 13.26 -29.59 -8.12
CA GLY A 270 12.86 -29.90 -9.48
C GLY A 270 12.11 -28.75 -10.16
N ALA A 271 11.54 -29.04 -11.34
CA ALA A 271 10.92 -28.04 -12.20
C ALA A 271 9.56 -27.53 -11.67
N ASN A 272 8.83 -28.38 -10.94
CA ASN A 272 7.44 -28.13 -10.57
C ASN A 272 7.25 -27.63 -9.13
N GLN A 273 8.33 -27.54 -8.35
CA GLN A 273 8.23 -27.15 -6.94
C GLN A 273 9.34 -26.18 -6.59
N PHE A 274 8.97 -25.12 -5.87
CA PHE A 274 9.90 -24.14 -5.31
C PHE A 274 9.64 -24.02 -3.81
N GLY A 275 10.61 -23.51 -3.06
CA GLY A 275 10.43 -23.24 -1.66
C GLY A 275 11.11 -21.96 -1.25
N LEU A 276 10.54 -21.28 -0.25
CA LEU A 276 11.13 -20.08 0.32
C LEU A 276 11.92 -20.44 1.56
N CYS A 277 13.19 -20.05 1.58
CA CYS A 277 14.01 -20.19 2.77
C CYS A 277 13.57 -19.20 3.83
N ASN A 278 13.16 -19.70 5.00
CA ASN A 278 12.88 -18.91 6.18
C ASN A 278 13.66 -19.46 7.38
N ASN A 279 14.67 -18.71 7.83
CA ASN A 279 15.46 -19.01 9.04
C ASN A 279 15.96 -20.47 9.11
N GLY A 280 16.58 -20.98 8.03
CA GLY A 280 17.13 -22.33 8.02
C GLY A 280 16.18 -23.41 7.48
N ASN A 281 14.90 -23.10 7.29
CA ASN A 281 13.87 -24.05 6.88
C ASN A 281 13.26 -23.66 5.53
N VAL A 282 13.03 -24.64 4.65
CA VAL A 282 12.35 -24.41 3.37
C VAL A 282 10.89 -24.83 3.46
N VAL A 283 9.99 -23.90 3.14
CA VAL A 283 8.57 -24.21 2.94
C VAL A 283 8.33 -24.46 1.46
N TRP A 284 8.00 -25.69 1.09
CA TRP A 284 7.78 -26.11 -0.30
C TRP A 284 6.37 -25.76 -0.80
N GLN A 285 6.30 -25.30 -2.05
CA GLN A 285 5.09 -24.95 -2.77
C GLN A 285 5.21 -25.34 -4.25
N ASP A 286 4.10 -25.68 -4.87
CA ASP A 286 4.08 -25.96 -6.30
C ASP A 286 4.24 -24.66 -7.11
N VAL A 287 4.95 -24.74 -8.23
CA VAL A 287 5.06 -23.61 -9.16
C VAL A 287 3.71 -23.36 -9.84
N ALA A 288 3.37 -22.10 -10.07
CA ALA A 288 2.13 -21.75 -10.77
C ALA A 288 2.10 -22.32 -12.19
N ALA A 289 0.88 -22.61 -12.70
CA ALA A 289 0.68 -23.10 -14.05
C ALA A 289 1.38 -22.21 -15.09
N GLY A 290 2.10 -22.82 -16.03
CA GLY A 290 2.89 -22.10 -17.05
C GLY A 290 4.24 -21.57 -16.57
N THR A 291 4.66 -21.86 -15.33
CA THR A 291 5.99 -21.55 -14.80
C THR A 291 6.78 -22.82 -14.43
N THR A 292 8.08 -22.64 -14.19
CA THR A 292 9.01 -23.68 -13.73
C THR A 292 10.04 -23.06 -12.79
N CYS A 293 10.42 -23.76 -11.72
CA CYS A 293 11.56 -23.38 -10.89
C CYS A 293 12.84 -23.88 -11.56
N SER A 294 13.81 -23.00 -11.78
CA SER A 294 15.15 -23.37 -12.23
C SER A 294 16.18 -22.38 -11.68
N ASN A 295 17.33 -22.90 -11.25
CA ASN A 295 18.44 -22.09 -10.72
C ASN A 295 18.04 -21.08 -9.62
N GLY A 296 17.12 -21.47 -8.74
CA GLY A 296 16.65 -20.60 -7.65
C GLY A 296 15.77 -19.43 -8.11
N THR A 297 15.14 -19.54 -9.29
CA THR A 297 14.20 -18.55 -9.81
C THR A 297 12.98 -19.23 -10.42
N ILE A 298 11.81 -18.58 -10.29
CA ILE A 298 10.58 -19.01 -10.95
C ILE A 298 10.50 -18.29 -12.29
N GLN A 299 10.55 -19.05 -13.38
CA GLN A 299 10.55 -18.53 -14.74
C GLN A 299 9.40 -19.14 -15.56
N LYS A 300 8.99 -18.48 -16.64
CA LYS A 300 7.99 -19.06 -17.56
C LYS A 300 8.52 -20.38 -18.12
N ARG A 301 7.69 -21.42 -18.10
CA ARG A 301 8.02 -22.71 -18.70
C ARG A 301 8.28 -22.46 -20.18
N ALA A 302 9.51 -22.68 -20.63
CA ALA A 302 9.81 -22.59 -22.05
C ALA A 302 8.88 -23.56 -22.77
N ALA A 303 7.91 -23.01 -23.51
CA ALA A 303 7.16 -23.80 -24.45
C ALA A 303 8.19 -24.32 -25.44
N VAL A 304 8.51 -25.61 -25.36
CA VAL A 304 9.07 -26.30 -26.50
C VAL A 304 7.99 -26.17 -27.56
N PHE A 305 8.11 -25.15 -28.40
CA PHE A 305 7.32 -25.00 -29.59
C PHE A 305 7.66 -26.22 -30.45
N HIS A 306 6.89 -27.29 -30.29
CA HIS A 306 6.59 -28.17 -31.42
C HIS A 306 5.83 -27.30 -32.41
N ARG A 307 6.61 -26.54 -33.18
CA ARG A 307 6.16 -25.80 -34.33
C ARG A 307 5.86 -26.84 -35.40
N ASN A 308 4.76 -27.58 -35.22
CA ASN A 308 4.09 -28.25 -36.32
C ASN A 308 3.49 -27.13 -37.18
N LEU A 309 4.33 -26.58 -38.05
CA LEU A 309 3.92 -25.79 -39.19
C LEU A 309 3.06 -26.69 -40.08
N ARG A 310 1.78 -26.85 -39.75
CA ARG A 310 0.77 -27.23 -40.74
C ARG A 310 0.68 -26.05 -41.70
N GLY A 311 1.35 -26.20 -42.84
CA GLY A 311 1.40 -25.22 -43.90
C GLY A 311 0.00 -24.76 -44.28
N ARG A 312 -0.29 -23.48 -44.06
CA ARG A 312 -1.36 -22.80 -44.76
C ARG A 312 -0.86 -22.53 -46.17
N HIS A 313 -1.37 -23.29 -47.13
CA HIS A 313 -1.28 -22.96 -48.55
C HIS A 313 -1.92 -21.58 -48.80
N PRO A 314 -1.28 -20.69 -49.57
CA PRO A 314 -1.92 -19.47 -50.04
C PRO A 314 -2.97 -19.83 -51.10
N HIS A 315 -4.23 -19.50 -50.85
CA HIS A 315 -5.27 -19.55 -51.88
C HIS A 315 -5.02 -18.42 -52.91
N PRO A 316 -5.12 -18.70 -54.23
CA PRO A 316 -4.95 -17.69 -55.25
C PRO A 316 -6.10 -16.68 -55.23
N ARG A 317 -5.72 -15.40 -55.38
CA ARG A 317 -6.59 -14.23 -55.47
C ARG A 317 -7.38 -14.31 -56.77
N VAL A 318 -8.70 -14.46 -56.68
CA VAL A 318 -9.60 -14.38 -57.84
C VAL A 318 -9.63 -12.92 -58.32
N VAL A 319 -9.23 -12.72 -59.57
CA VAL A 319 -9.33 -11.45 -60.30
C VAL A 319 -10.79 -11.24 -60.69
N VAL A 320 -11.41 -10.18 -60.18
CA VAL A 320 -12.72 -9.70 -60.67
C VAL A 320 -12.43 -8.64 -61.74
N PRO A 321 -12.81 -8.83 -63.01
CA PRO A 321 -12.59 -7.85 -64.06
C PRO A 321 -13.61 -6.72 -64.01
N GLY A 322 -13.15 -5.49 -64.22
CA GLY A 322 -13.97 -4.40 -64.73
C GLY A 322 -14.57 -3.47 -63.69
N LYS A 323 -13.88 -2.35 -63.46
CA LYS A 323 -14.46 -1.00 -63.51
C LYS A 323 -13.33 0.02 -63.40
N GLU A 324 -12.89 0.50 -64.55
CA GLU A 324 -12.20 1.79 -64.68
C GLU A 324 -13.13 2.89 -64.17
N PHE A 325 -12.62 3.78 -63.33
CA PHE A 325 -13.13 5.16 -63.27
C PHE A 325 -11.95 6.12 -63.17
N SER A 326 -11.92 7.00 -64.16
CA SER A 326 -10.95 8.03 -64.48
C SER A 326 -10.69 9.00 -63.33
N SER A 327 -9.43 9.39 -63.15
CA SER A 327 -9.07 10.62 -62.44
C SER A 327 -9.24 11.81 -63.38
N SER A 328 -9.86 12.88 -62.89
CA SER A 328 -9.84 14.21 -63.49
C SER A 328 -9.54 15.23 -62.39
N ASN A 329 -8.41 15.92 -62.57
CA ASN A 329 -7.85 17.09 -61.89
C ASN A 329 -7.60 17.04 -60.37
#